data_AF-A0A8E2DYA0-F1
#
_entry.id   AF-A0A8E2DYA0-F1
#
_cell.length_a   1.000
_cell.length_b   1.000
_cell.length_c   1.000
_cell.angle_alpha   90.00
_cell.angle_beta   90.00
_cell.angle_gamma   90.00
#
_symmetry.space_group_name_H-M   'P 1'
#
loop_
_entity.id
_entity.type
_entity.pdbx_description
1 polymer ?
#
loop_
_entity_poly.entity_id
_entity_poly.type
_entity_poly.pdbx_seq_one_letter_code
_entity_poly.pdbx_strand_id
1 'polypeptide(L)' 'MWFPANSPDLNPIKHLKDAVYRRQPRTSQEMRQVLQEEWEALDLSEISRICRTMRARCEAVIAAAGGPTKW' A
#
# COMPACT_ATOMS: atom_id res chain seq x y z
N MET A 1 -12.47 -9.80 -6.74
CA MET A 1 -11.44 -8.74 -6.73
C MET A 1 -10.10 -9.45 -6.57
N TRP A 2 -9.27 -9.50 -7.62
CA TRP A 2 -8.00 -10.23 -7.62
C TRP A 2 -6.87 -9.27 -7.23
N PHE A 3 -6.12 -9.59 -6.18
CA PHE A 3 -4.89 -8.88 -5.80
C PHE A 3 -3.71 -9.82 -6.05
N PRO A 4 -2.76 -9.46 -6.93
CA PRO A 4 -1.63 -10.35 -7.21
C PRO A 4 -0.73 -10.47 -5.97
N ALA A 5 -0.29 -11.70 -5.69
CA ALA A 5 0.66 -11.98 -4.61
C ALA A 5 2.00 -11.26 -4.85
N ASN A 6 2.70 -10.88 -3.78
CA ASN A 6 3.99 -10.18 -3.83
C ASN A 6 4.03 -8.86 -4.62
N SER A 7 2.91 -8.15 -4.74
CA SER A 7 2.86 -6.80 -5.30
C SER A 7 2.62 -5.75 -4.20
N PRO A 8 3.63 -5.46 -3.36
CA PRO A 8 3.47 -4.55 -2.22
C PRO A 8 3.04 -3.15 -2.68
N ASP A 9 3.41 -2.76 -3.89
CA ASP A 9 3.15 -1.45 -4.48
C ASP A 9 1.67 -1.24 -4.83
N LEU A 10 0.91 -2.33 -4.88
CA LEU A 10 -0.52 -2.32 -5.18
C LEU A 10 -1.37 -2.22 -3.90
N ASN A 11 -0.80 -2.44 -2.72
CA ASN A 11 -1.57 -2.61 -1.49
C ASN A 11 -1.65 -1.29 -0.72
N PRO A 12 -2.83 -0.64 -0.61
CA PRO A 12 -2.98 0.57 0.19
C PRO A 12 -2.59 0.36 1.66
N ILE A 13 -2.72 -0.89 2.16
CA ILE A 13 -2.32 -1.25 3.53
C ILE A 13 -0.81 -1.17 3.77
N LYS A 14 0.01 -1.16 2.69
CA LYS A 14 1.46 -1.00 2.80
C LYS A 14 1.80 0.33 3.46
N HIS A 15 1.12 1.41 3.09
CA HIS A 15 1.34 2.73 3.68
C HIS A 15 1.15 2.73 5.20
N LEU A 16 0.10 2.06 5.68
CA LEU A 16 -0.18 1.94 7.12
C LEU A 16 0.90 1.13 7.83
N LYS A 17 1.36 0.03 7.23
CA LYS A 17 2.45 -0.80 7.79
C LYS A 17 3.77 -0.02 7.83
N ASP A 18 4.12 0.65 6.74
CA ASP A 18 5.34 1.46 6.63
C ASP A 18 5.35 2.59 7.66
N ALA A 19 4.19 3.21 7.92
CA ALA A 19 4.07 4.24 8.95
C ALA A 19 4.33 3.69 10.36
N VAL A 20 3.82 2.51 10.69
CA VAL A 20 4.12 1.83 11.95
C VAL A 20 5.61 1.51 12.06
N TYR A 21 6.22 0.96 10.99
CA TYR A 21 7.65 0.66 10.98
C TYR A 21 8.51 1.91 11.16
N ARG A 22 8.15 3.01 10.51
CA ARG A 22 8.87 4.29 10.58
C ARG A 22 8.76 4.94 11.96
N ARG A 23 7.58 4.90 12.58
CA ARG A 23 7.32 5.56 13.86
C ARG A 23 7.69 4.69 15.07
N GLN A 24 7.94 3.40 14.87
CA GLN A 24 8.42 2.46 15.90
C GLN A 24 7.67 2.57 17.23
N PRO A 25 6.32 2.45 17.24
CA PRO A 25 5.55 2.49 18.48
C PRO A 25 5.98 1.33 19.39
N ARG A 26 6.05 1.59 20.70
CA ARG A 26 6.48 0.61 21.71
C ARG A 26 5.31 -0.05 22.42
N THR A 27 4.12 0.53 22.32
CA THR A 27 2.90 0.02 22.93
C THR A 27 1.80 -0.20 21.89
N SER A 28 0.86 -1.08 22.22
CA SER A 28 -0.35 -1.31 21.41
C SER A 28 -1.25 -0.07 21.31
N GLN A 29 -1.10 0.90 22.21
CA GLN A 29 -1.84 2.16 22.16
C GLN A 29 -1.21 3.12 21.15
N GLU A 30 0.11 3.31 21.21
CA GLU A 30 0.85 4.11 20.22
C GLU A 30 0.70 3.52 18.82
N MET A 31 0.72 2.20 18.67
CA MET A 31 0.51 1.55 17.37
C MET A 31 -0.89 1.84 16.81
N ARG A 32 -1.93 1.78 17.65
CA ARG A 32 -3.29 2.13 17.24
C ARG A 32 -3.40 3.60 16.83
N GLN A 33 -2.76 4.49 17.59
CA GLN A 33 -2.73 5.91 17.28
C GLN A 33 -2.05 6.18 15.92
N VAL A 34 -0.88 5.60 15.68
CA VAL A 34 -0.17 5.73 14.40
C VAL A 34 -1.02 5.25 13.24
N LEU A 35 -1.65 4.07 13.39
CA LEU A 35 -2.53 3.52 12.36
C LEU A 35 -3.73 4.43 12.09
N GLN A 36 -4.33 5.00 13.12
CA GLN A 36 -5.50 5.86 12.99
C GLN A 36 -5.16 7.20 12.34
N GLU A 37 -4.07 7.85 12.77
CA GLU A 37 -3.59 9.09 12.16
C GLU A 37 -3.25 8.91 10.68
N GLU A 38 -2.57 7.81 10.32
CA GLU A 38 -2.20 7.53 8.92
C GLU A 38 -3.40 7.09 8.09
N TRP A 39 -4.40 6.45 8.70
CA TRP A 39 -5.66 6.14 8.05
C TRP A 39 -6.49 7.39 7.76
N GLU A 40 -6.57 8.32 8.71
CA GLU A 40 -7.28 9.60 8.54
C GLU A 40 -6.55 10.53 7.56
N ALA A 41 -5.22 10.47 7.52
CA ALA A 41 -4.42 11.21 6.55
C ALA A 41 -4.42 10.58 5.13
N LEU A 42 -4.98 9.38 4.97
CA LEU A 42 -4.97 8.67 3.69
C LEU A 42 -5.85 9.40 2.68
N ASP A 43 -5.22 9.94 1.64
CA ASP A 43 -5.94 10.62 0.58
C ASP A 43 -6.72 9.63 -0.30
N LEU A 44 -8.06 9.77 -0.33
CA LEU A 44 -8.93 8.98 -1.20
C LEU A 44 -8.56 9.16 -2.69
N SER A 45 -7.96 10.29 -3.06
CA SER A 45 -7.46 10.51 -4.42
C SER A 45 -6.33 9.53 -4.77
N GLU A 46 -5.48 9.19 -3.80
CA GLU A 46 -4.37 8.24 -3.97
C GLU A 46 -4.90 6.81 -4.09
N ILE A 47 -5.87 6.43 -3.26
CA ILE A 47 -6.58 5.14 -3.41
C ILE A 47 -7.24 5.05 -4.79
N SER A 48 -7.94 6.10 -5.20
CA SER A 48 -8.58 6.17 -6.52
C SER A 48 -7.56 6.08 -7.66
N ARG A 49 -6.39 6.70 -7.53
CA ARG A 49 -5.29 6.59 -8.49
C ARG A 49 -4.76 5.16 -8.57
N ILE A 50 -4.57 4.48 -7.45
CA ILE A 50 -4.16 3.07 -7.41
C ILE A 50 -5.21 2.20 -8.11
N CYS A 51 -6.50 2.37 -7.78
CA CYS A 51 -7.60 1.64 -8.42
C CYS A 51 -7.64 1.88 -9.94
N ARG A 52 -7.53 3.13 -10.40
CA ARG A 52 -7.54 3.47 -11.83
C ARG A 52 -6.32 2.92 -12.58
N THR A 53 -5.16 2.89 -11.94
CA THR A 53 -3.91 2.41 -12.57
C THR A 53 -3.71 0.91 -12.43
N MET A 54 -4.53 0.20 -11.63
CA MET A 54 -4.36 -1.22 -11.31
C MET A 54 -4.17 -2.10 -12.55
N ARG A 55 -4.94 -1.87 -13.62
CA ARG A 55 -4.78 -2.60 -14.89
C ARG A 55 -3.36 -2.45 -15.45
N ALA A 56 -2.88 -1.23 -15.61
CA ALA A 56 -1.56 -0.95 -16.16
C ALA A 56 -0.43 -1.51 -15.28
N ARG A 57 -0.64 -1.54 -13.95
CA ARG A 57 0.33 -2.15 -13.03
C ARG A 57 0.34 -3.67 -13.13
N CYS A 58 -0.82 -4.32 -13.24
CA CYS A 58 -0.90 -5.76 -13.49
C CYS A 58 -0.25 -6.14 -14.84
N GLU A 59 -0.49 -5.36 -15.88
CA GLU A 59 0.16 -5.54 -17.20
C GLU A 59 1.69 -5.42 -17.09
N ALA A 60 2.20 -4.47 -16.29
CA ALA A 60 3.62 -4.33 -16.03
C ALA A 60 4.21 -5.56 -15.29
N VAL A 61 3.48 -6.12 -14.31
CA VAL A 61 3.90 -7.34 -13.59
C VAL A 61 3.93 -8.54 -14.54
N ILE A 62 2.93 -8.67 -15.42
CA ILE A 62 2.90 -9.72 -16.45
C ILE A 62 4.07 -9.57 -17.41
N ALA A 63 4.35 -8.35 -17.88
CA ALA A 63 5.48 -8.07 -18.75
C ALA A 63 6.84 -8.35 -18.06
N ALA A 64 6.91 -8.15 -16.75
CA ALA A 64 8.07 -8.49 -15.93
C ALA A 64 8.13 -9.99 -15.53
N ALA A 65 7.22 -10.83 -16.04
CA ALA A 65 7.09 -12.24 -15.66
C ALA A 65 6.99 -12.46 -14.12
N GLY A 66 6.31 -11.54 -13.43
CA GLY A 66 6.19 -11.54 -11.97
C GLY A 66 7.32 -10.83 -11.23
N GLY A 67 8.29 -10.25 -11.95
CA GLY A 67 9.38 -9.47 -11.40
C GLY A 67 8.98 -8.05 -10.94
N PRO A 68 9.91 -7.32 -10.31
CA PRO A 68 9.68 -5.95 -9.84
C PRO A 68 9.29 -5.00 -10.98
N THR A 69 8.41 -4.05 -10.68
CA THR A 69 8.02 -3.01 -11.63
C THR A 69 8.39 -1.63 -11.09
N LYS A 70 8.22 -0.59 -11.91
CA LYS A 70 8.47 0.81 -11.51
C LYS A 70 7.46 1.38 -10.51
N TRP A 71 6.40 0.64 -10.23
CA TRP A 71 5.26 1.09 -9.43
C TRP A 71 5.49 0.88 -7.95
#